data_AF-A0A518V3C9-F1
#
_entry.id   AF-A0A518V3C9-F1
#
_cell.length_a   1.000
_cell.length_b   1.000
_cell.length_c   1.000
_cell.angle_alpha   90.00
_cell.angle_beta   90.00
_cell.angle_gamma   90.00
#
_symmetry.space_group_name_H-M   'P 1'
#
loop_
_entity.id
_entity.type
_entity.pdbx_description
1 polymer ?
#
loop_
_entity_poly.entity_id
_entity_poly.type
_entity_poly.pdbx_seq_one_letter_code
_entity_poly.pdbx_strand_id
1 'polypeptide(L)'
;MLKKITSLMMVFAFICSMFGIQNIQSARAESSNLVYDEKNPILDNEGNEIGEEIEKVYKEVTKDSGEVLVRLITVTENKYYNDESEDTTDRKVTEIKITNDKKYFINGEQLSQDFLNQPVTASKGKYSFAKAYKGDSGGRAGVITYDEINRNYYYLKAFPKVNDFLEEPSGKGLVKYSNSNDYVSKFIKYADKVESKHEAIIDAQVAITGAIGAALVTWETVIALIPEAGVAGWNAIKLYNASVAEKEALEDAYDLLKNKITPY
;
A
#
# COMPACT_ATOMS: atom_id res chain seq x y z
N MET A 1 -29.75 46.80 19.63
CA MET A 1 -28.75 45.71 19.54
C MET A 1 -29.48 44.38 19.59
N LEU A 2 -29.61 43.67 18.46
CA LEU A 2 -29.78 42.22 18.43
C LEU A 2 -29.55 41.77 16.98
N LYS A 3 -28.33 41.34 16.68
CA LYS A 3 -27.93 40.70 15.43
C LYS A 3 -27.44 39.31 15.81
N LYS A 4 -27.79 38.33 14.98
CA LYS A 4 -27.29 36.94 14.93
C LYS A 4 -27.93 35.98 15.94
N ILE A 5 -28.78 35.08 15.44
CA ILE A 5 -28.82 33.61 15.65
C ILE A 5 -29.92 33.10 14.70
N THR A 6 -29.60 32.94 13.41
CA THR A 6 -30.50 32.22 12.46
C THR A 6 -29.72 31.48 11.37
N SER A 7 -28.41 31.25 11.55
CA SER A 7 -27.57 30.59 10.53
C SER A 7 -26.93 29.28 10.98
N LEU A 8 -27.49 28.62 12.00
CA LEU A 8 -26.96 27.33 12.50
C LEU A 8 -27.88 26.13 12.24
N MET A 9 -29.15 26.35 11.85
CA MET A 9 -30.11 25.25 11.62
C MET A 9 -30.15 24.72 10.18
N MET A 10 -29.38 25.29 9.24
CA MET A 10 -29.45 24.90 7.82
C MET A 10 -28.25 24.03 7.34
N VAL A 11 -27.34 23.65 8.24
CA VAL A 11 -26.22 22.73 7.92
C VAL A 11 -26.46 21.32 8.48
N PHE A 12 -27.35 21.16 9.46
CA PHE A 12 -27.64 19.85 10.06
C PHE A 12 -28.75 19.05 9.36
N ALA A 13 -29.45 19.66 8.39
CA ALA A 13 -30.54 19.00 7.66
C ALA A 13 -30.10 18.30 6.36
N PHE A 14 -28.84 18.47 5.92
CA PHE A 14 -28.36 17.89 4.65
C PHE A 14 -27.66 16.53 4.82
N ILE A 15 -27.33 16.11 6.04
CA ILE A 15 -26.69 14.80 6.30
C ILE A 15 -27.73 13.73 6.67
N CYS A 16 -28.91 14.13 7.17
CA CYS A 16 -29.92 13.19 7.65
C CYS A 16 -30.96 12.74 6.60
N SER A 17 -30.91 13.24 5.36
CA SER A 17 -31.88 12.89 4.30
C SER A 17 -31.43 11.78 3.35
N MET A 18 -30.22 11.22 3.49
CA MET A 18 -29.78 10.07 2.68
C MET A 18 -30.15 8.69 3.27
N PHE A 19 -30.75 8.63 4.45
CA PHE A 19 -31.19 7.37 5.09
C PHE A 19 -32.72 7.32 5.22
N GLY A 20 -33.41 7.38 4.09
CA GLY A 20 -34.82 7.09 3.96
C GLY A 20 -35.05 5.63 3.53
N ILE A 21 -35.43 4.81 4.51
CA ILE A 21 -35.87 3.41 4.47
C ILE A 21 -36.52 2.98 3.13
N GLN A 22 -35.98 1.94 2.45
CA GLN A 22 -36.77 0.92 1.74
C GLN A 22 -36.05 -0.45 1.67
N ASN A 23 -36.79 -1.48 2.12
CA ASN A 23 -36.72 -2.91 1.82
C ASN A 23 -35.51 -3.75 2.27
N ILE A 24 -35.83 -4.75 3.09
CA ILE A 24 -35.05 -5.98 3.28
C ILE A 24 -34.93 -6.64 1.89
N GLN A 25 -33.85 -6.34 1.18
CA GLN A 25 -33.39 -7.13 0.04
C GLN A 25 -32.35 -8.11 0.58
N SER A 26 -32.62 -9.40 0.35
CA SER A 26 -31.62 -10.47 0.33
C SER A 26 -30.27 -9.91 -0.10
N ALA A 27 -29.25 -10.01 0.76
CA ALA A 27 -27.87 -9.63 0.51
C ALA A 27 -27.42 -10.19 -0.85
N ARG A 28 -27.52 -9.37 -1.89
CA ARG A 28 -27.02 -9.70 -3.21
C ARG A 28 -25.61 -9.13 -3.22
N ALA A 29 -24.62 -10.02 -3.23
CA ALA A 29 -23.24 -9.62 -3.46
C ALA A 29 -23.19 -8.74 -4.72
N GLU A 30 -22.75 -7.49 -4.58
CA GLU A 30 -22.41 -6.68 -5.74
C GLU A 30 -21.28 -7.39 -6.49
N SER A 31 -21.38 -7.46 -7.81
CA SER A 31 -20.42 -8.15 -8.68
C SER A 31 -18.98 -7.74 -8.36
N SER A 32 -18.06 -8.71 -8.33
CA SER A 32 -16.61 -8.45 -8.20
C SER A 32 -16.15 -7.49 -9.30
N ASN A 33 -15.83 -6.26 -8.91
CA ASN A 33 -15.33 -5.24 -9.83
C ASN A 33 -13.80 -5.20 -9.76
N LEU A 34 -13.15 -5.26 -10.92
CA LEU A 34 -11.72 -4.96 -11.02
C LEU A 34 -11.51 -3.50 -10.61
N VAL A 35 -10.67 -3.31 -9.60
CA VAL A 35 -10.37 -2.00 -9.02
C VAL A 35 -9.18 -1.38 -9.73
N TYR A 36 -8.09 -2.14 -9.87
CA TYR A 36 -6.93 -1.76 -10.68
C TYR A 36 -6.15 -2.99 -11.15
N ASP A 37 -5.33 -2.77 -12.18
CA ASP A 37 -4.31 -3.67 -12.72
C ASP A 37 -3.01 -2.86 -12.79
N GLU A 38 -1.96 -3.34 -12.14
CA GLU A 38 -0.62 -2.75 -12.17
C GLU A 38 0.36 -3.75 -12.74
N LYS A 39 1.18 -3.31 -13.71
CA LYS A 39 2.19 -4.12 -14.36
C LYS A 39 3.58 -3.61 -14.03
N ASN A 40 4.45 -4.51 -13.61
CA ASN A 40 5.85 -4.21 -13.33
C ASN A 40 6.74 -5.17 -14.12
N PRO A 41 7.80 -4.69 -14.78
CA PRO A 41 8.74 -5.56 -15.45
C PRO A 41 9.46 -6.45 -14.43
N ILE A 42 9.69 -7.71 -14.80
CA ILE A 42 10.59 -8.61 -14.10
C ILE A 42 11.94 -8.52 -14.81
N LEU A 43 12.97 -8.06 -14.10
CA LEU A 43 14.31 -7.88 -14.65
C LEU A 43 15.25 -9.00 -14.21
N ASP A 44 16.19 -9.37 -15.07
CA ASP A 44 17.32 -10.23 -14.72
C ASP A 44 18.45 -9.46 -14.00
N ASN A 45 19.54 -10.15 -13.67
CA ASN A 45 20.71 -9.58 -13.00
C ASN A 45 21.47 -8.54 -13.86
N GLU A 46 21.19 -8.47 -15.15
CA GLU A 46 21.79 -7.53 -16.12
C GLU A 46 20.84 -6.36 -16.44
N GLY A 47 19.64 -6.34 -15.85
CA GLY A 47 18.62 -5.33 -16.08
C GLY A 47 17.79 -5.57 -17.33
N ASN A 48 17.89 -6.73 -17.98
CA ASN A 48 17.03 -7.07 -19.10
C ASN A 48 15.67 -7.53 -18.61
N GLU A 49 14.61 -7.10 -19.29
CA GLU A 49 13.25 -7.56 -19.01
C GLU A 49 13.05 -9.01 -19.45
N ILE A 50 12.75 -9.88 -18.49
CA ILE A 50 12.54 -11.32 -18.68
C ILE A 50 11.09 -11.74 -18.45
N GLY A 51 10.22 -10.81 -18.07
CA GLY A 51 8.80 -11.07 -17.82
C GLY A 51 8.04 -9.87 -17.27
N GLU A 52 6.78 -10.09 -16.90
CA GLU A 52 5.90 -9.11 -16.26
C GLU A 52 5.29 -9.68 -14.97
N GLU A 53 5.31 -8.91 -13.89
CA GLU A 53 4.51 -9.10 -12.68
C GLU A 53 3.24 -8.26 -12.82
N ILE A 54 2.07 -8.90 -12.82
CA ILE A 54 0.76 -8.27 -12.98
C ILE A 54 -0.02 -8.42 -11.67
N GLU A 55 -0.30 -7.30 -11.00
CA GLU A 55 -1.11 -7.23 -9.78
C GLU A 55 -2.52 -6.77 -10.12
N LYS A 56 -3.52 -7.63 -9.92
CA LYS A 56 -4.95 -7.33 -10.12
C LYS A 56 -5.66 -7.34 -8.78
N VAL A 57 -6.43 -6.29 -8.52
CA VAL A 57 -7.22 -6.19 -7.29
C VAL A 57 -8.69 -6.12 -7.62
N TYR A 58 -9.46 -7.02 -7.02
CA TYR A 58 -10.91 -7.05 -7.12
C TYR A 58 -11.54 -6.71 -5.78
N LYS A 59 -12.71 -6.07 -5.83
CA LYS A 59 -13.50 -5.75 -4.65
C LYS A 59 -14.89 -6.37 -4.75
N GLU A 60 -15.28 -7.08 -3.70
CA GLU A 60 -16.66 -7.48 -3.44
C GLU A 60 -17.16 -6.74 -2.20
N VAL A 61 -18.37 -6.18 -2.27
CA VAL A 61 -18.99 -5.47 -1.13
C VAL A 61 -20.34 -6.12 -0.83
N THR A 62 -20.55 -6.43 0.44
CA THR A 62 -21.83 -6.88 0.99
C THR A 62 -22.24 -5.90 2.08
N LYS A 63 -23.41 -5.26 1.90
CA LYS A 63 -23.98 -4.33 2.88
C LYS A 63 -25.22 -4.98 3.49
N ASP A 64 -25.17 -5.24 4.79
CA ASP A 64 -26.31 -5.70 5.58
C ASP A 64 -26.73 -4.61 6.56
N SER A 65 -27.94 -4.71 7.12
CA SER A 65 -28.52 -3.68 8.00
C SER A 65 -27.66 -3.33 9.23
N GLY A 66 -26.70 -4.17 9.61
CA GLY A 66 -25.82 -4.01 10.77
C GLY A 66 -24.34 -3.75 10.46
N GLU A 67 -23.89 -4.13 9.25
CA GLU A 67 -22.48 -4.32 8.94
C GLU A 67 -22.21 -4.18 7.44
N VAL A 68 -21.01 -3.71 7.11
CA VAL A 68 -20.46 -3.72 5.76
C VAL A 68 -19.28 -4.68 5.74
N LEU A 69 -19.34 -5.68 4.87
CA LEU A 69 -18.25 -6.62 4.60
C LEU A 69 -17.67 -6.31 3.22
N VAL A 70 -16.35 -6.15 3.17
CA VAL A 70 -15.59 -6.01 1.93
C VAL A 70 -14.61 -7.17 1.83
N ARG A 71 -14.56 -7.80 0.66
CA ARG A 71 -13.51 -8.77 0.32
C ARG A 71 -12.64 -8.16 -0.77
N LEU A 72 -11.39 -7.89 -0.43
CA LEU A 72 -10.36 -7.49 -1.39
C LEU A 72 -9.63 -8.75 -1.84
N ILE A 73 -9.64 -9.01 -3.15
CA ILE A 73 -8.99 -10.18 -3.74
C ILE A 73 -7.83 -9.65 -4.58
N THR A 74 -6.61 -9.89 -4.12
CA THR A 74 -5.39 -9.55 -4.85
C THR A 74 -4.89 -10.80 -5.55
N VAL A 75 -4.68 -10.69 -6.86
CA VAL A 75 -4.11 -11.75 -7.71
C VAL A 75 -2.80 -11.21 -8.27
N THR A 76 -1.71 -11.94 -8.05
CA THR A 76 -0.39 -11.60 -8.59
C THR A 76 0.00 -12.68 -9.59
N GLU A 77 0.14 -12.32 -10.86
CA GLU A 77 0.59 -13.19 -11.94
C GLU A 77 2.02 -12.79 -12.34
N ASN A 78 2.98 -13.71 -12.23
CA ASN A 78 4.29 -13.55 -12.87
C ASN A 78 4.27 -14.31 -14.19
N LYS A 79 4.54 -13.60 -15.28
CA LYS A 79 4.63 -14.18 -16.62
C LYS A 79 6.03 -14.01 -17.15
N TYR A 80 6.68 -15.11 -17.53
CA TYR A 80 8.04 -15.07 -18.06
C TYR A 80 8.01 -15.19 -19.58
N TYR A 81 8.84 -14.39 -20.26
CA TYR A 81 8.88 -14.40 -21.72
C TYR A 81 9.57 -15.64 -22.31
N ASN A 82 10.38 -16.33 -21.49
CA ASN A 82 11.16 -17.49 -21.90
C ASN A 82 10.79 -18.72 -21.05
N ASP A 83 10.82 -19.92 -21.66
CA ASP A 83 10.44 -21.21 -21.07
C ASP A 83 11.33 -21.68 -19.89
N GLU A 84 12.36 -20.92 -19.50
CA GLU A 84 13.27 -21.27 -18.40
C GLU A 84 12.69 -20.99 -17.01
N SER A 85 11.56 -20.28 -16.93
CA SER A 85 10.86 -19.97 -15.68
C SER A 85 9.37 -20.24 -15.82
N GLU A 86 8.79 -20.91 -14.82
CA GLU A 86 7.36 -21.20 -14.81
C GLU A 86 6.56 -19.96 -14.39
N ASP A 87 5.48 -19.68 -15.13
CA ASP A 87 4.49 -18.70 -14.73
C ASP A 87 3.90 -19.06 -13.37
N THR A 88 3.75 -18.07 -12.50
CA THR A 88 3.18 -18.26 -11.17
C THR A 88 1.96 -17.38 -10.97
N THR A 89 0.92 -17.91 -10.32
CA THR A 89 -0.24 -17.13 -9.91
C THR A 89 -0.44 -17.30 -8.41
N ASP A 90 -0.36 -16.20 -7.66
CA ASP A 90 -0.72 -16.15 -6.25
C ASP A 90 -2.06 -15.42 -6.05
N ARG A 91 -2.81 -15.82 -5.03
CA ARG A 91 -4.11 -15.24 -4.70
C ARG A 91 -4.24 -15.02 -3.20
N LYS A 92 -4.36 -13.75 -2.82
CA LYS A 92 -4.60 -13.30 -1.44
C LYS A 92 -6.01 -12.72 -1.31
N VAL A 93 -6.68 -13.05 -0.19
CA VAL A 93 -7.98 -12.46 0.15
C VAL A 93 -7.84 -11.75 1.49
N THR A 94 -8.25 -10.49 1.52
CA THR A 94 -8.36 -9.69 2.73
C THR A 94 -9.83 -9.38 2.99
N GLU A 95 -10.30 -9.69 4.19
CA GLU A 95 -11.65 -9.39 4.63
C GLU A 95 -11.66 -8.16 5.53
N ILE A 96 -12.43 -7.15 5.17
CA ILE A 96 -12.59 -5.92 5.93
C ILE A 96 -14.04 -5.82 6.36
N LYS A 97 -14.28 -5.73 7.67
CA LYS A 97 -15.62 -5.59 8.24
C LYS A 97 -15.72 -4.26 8.97
N ILE A 98 -16.82 -3.54 8.71
CA ILE A 98 -17.16 -2.27 9.34
C ILE A 98 -18.55 -2.44 9.96
N THR A 99 -18.65 -2.32 11.28
CA THR A 99 -19.93 -2.39 11.99
C THR A 99 -20.60 -1.01 12.06
N ASN A 100 -21.91 -0.97 12.28
CA ASN A 100 -22.65 0.29 12.43
C ASN A 100 -22.16 1.16 13.61
N ASP A 101 -21.57 0.58 14.65
CA ASP A 101 -20.93 1.30 15.76
C ASP A 101 -19.48 1.72 15.45
N LYS A 102 -19.10 1.72 14.16
CA LYS A 102 -17.76 2.11 13.66
C LYS A 102 -16.62 1.32 14.28
N LYS A 103 -16.81 0.02 14.49
CA LYS A 103 -15.69 -0.89 14.74
C LYS A 103 -15.20 -1.44 13.42
N TYR A 104 -13.90 -1.47 13.27
CA TYR A 104 -13.22 -1.87 12.05
C TYR A 104 -12.44 -3.16 12.33
N PHE A 105 -12.55 -4.11 11.41
CA PHE A 105 -11.88 -5.40 11.52
C PHE A 105 -11.18 -5.71 10.20
N ILE A 106 -9.97 -6.28 10.29
CA ILE A 106 -9.23 -6.83 9.15
C ILE A 106 -8.94 -8.29 9.46
N ASN A 107 -9.38 -9.19 8.59
CA ASN A 107 -9.24 -10.65 8.75
C ASN A 107 -9.73 -11.16 10.12
N GLY A 108 -10.81 -10.56 10.63
CA GLY A 108 -11.41 -10.90 11.92
C GLY A 108 -10.76 -10.21 13.14
N GLU A 109 -9.62 -9.53 12.98
CA GLU A 109 -8.96 -8.81 14.06
C GLU A 109 -9.49 -7.37 14.16
N GLN A 110 -9.94 -6.98 15.35
CA GLN A 110 -10.43 -5.62 15.58
C GLN A 110 -9.25 -4.63 15.62
N LEU A 111 -9.36 -3.56 14.85
CA LEU A 111 -8.38 -2.49 14.84
C LEU A 111 -8.49 -1.61 16.09
N SER A 112 -7.34 -1.21 16.61
CA SER A 112 -7.27 -0.31 17.76
C SER A 112 -7.62 1.12 17.35
N GLN A 113 -8.17 1.90 18.29
CA GLN A 113 -8.45 3.31 18.04
C GLN A 113 -7.15 4.11 17.79
N ASP A 114 -6.04 3.71 18.42
CA ASP A 114 -4.75 4.32 18.20
C ASP A 114 -4.31 4.16 16.74
N PHE A 115 -4.46 2.96 16.16
CA PHE A 115 -4.20 2.72 14.75
C PHE A 115 -5.14 3.54 13.85
N LEU A 116 -6.44 3.51 14.12
CA LEU A 116 -7.44 4.21 13.31
C LEU A 116 -7.24 5.74 13.30
N ASN A 117 -6.75 6.30 14.40
CA ASN A 117 -6.47 7.73 14.55
C ASN A 117 -5.13 8.16 13.96
N GLN A 118 -4.27 7.24 13.51
CA GLN A 118 -3.00 7.60 12.91
C GLN A 118 -3.24 8.40 11.62
N PRO A 119 -2.62 9.58 11.49
CA PRO A 119 -2.69 10.35 10.26
C PRO A 119 -1.89 9.67 9.16
N VAL A 120 -2.40 9.74 7.94
CA VAL A 120 -1.65 9.42 6.73
C VAL A 120 -0.72 10.60 6.44
N THR A 121 0.58 10.40 6.63
CA THR A 121 1.60 11.47 6.54
C THR A 121 2.67 11.20 5.50
N ALA A 122 2.41 10.34 4.51
CA ALA A 122 3.37 10.05 3.46
C ALA A 122 3.76 11.33 2.73
N SER A 123 5.06 11.51 2.53
CA SER A 123 5.62 12.73 1.95
C SER A 123 6.67 12.38 0.91
N LYS A 124 6.85 13.27 -0.08
CA LYS A 124 8.01 13.16 -0.96
C LYS A 124 9.25 13.48 -0.13
N GLY A 125 9.99 12.45 0.28
CA GLY A 125 11.21 12.61 1.05
C GLY A 125 12.20 13.52 0.33
N LYS A 126 12.76 14.51 1.04
CA LYS A 126 13.87 15.36 0.58
C LYS A 126 15.24 14.72 0.82
N TYR A 127 15.32 13.40 0.96
CA TYR A 127 16.58 12.73 1.23
C TYR A 127 17.28 12.40 -0.09
N SER A 128 17.98 13.38 -0.64
CA SER A 128 19.01 13.11 -1.64
C SER A 128 20.16 12.39 -0.93
N PHE A 129 20.26 11.07 -1.07
CA PHE A 129 21.59 10.50 -1.03
C PHE A 129 22.34 11.16 -2.18
N ALA A 130 23.43 11.87 -1.85
CA ALA A 130 24.25 12.51 -2.85
C ALA A 130 24.65 11.43 -3.86
N LYS A 131 24.10 11.51 -5.09
CA LYS A 131 24.38 10.65 -6.25
C LYS A 131 25.85 10.77 -6.67
N ALA A 132 26.76 10.35 -5.80
CA ALA A 132 28.20 10.47 -5.97
C ALA A 132 28.86 9.14 -6.39
N TYR A 133 28.07 8.10 -6.68
CA TYR A 133 28.58 6.84 -7.22
C TYR A 133 28.16 6.65 -8.68
N LYS A 134 29.07 6.15 -9.50
CA LYS A 134 28.92 5.96 -10.96
C LYS A 134 28.15 4.68 -11.34
N GLY A 135 27.29 4.17 -10.46
CA GLY A 135 26.55 2.91 -10.64
C GLY A 135 25.10 3.00 -10.16
N ASP A 136 24.36 1.91 -10.30
CA ASP A 136 22.92 1.88 -9.96
C ASP A 136 22.69 2.07 -8.45
N SER A 137 21.76 2.96 -8.10
CA SER A 137 21.38 3.27 -6.73
C SER A 137 19.88 3.50 -6.64
N GLY A 138 19.24 3.02 -5.56
CA GLY A 138 17.79 3.11 -5.43
C GLY A 138 17.26 2.69 -4.07
N GLY A 139 15.96 2.42 -4.04
CA GLY A 139 15.17 2.19 -2.83
C GLY A 139 14.76 3.45 -2.07
N ARG A 140 13.95 3.24 -1.02
CA ARG A 140 13.45 4.30 -0.14
C ARG A 140 14.51 4.78 0.83
N ALA A 141 15.03 5.96 0.56
CA ALA A 141 15.97 6.68 1.40
C ALA A 141 15.60 6.65 2.89
N GLY A 142 16.50 6.12 3.73
CA GLY A 142 16.30 6.02 5.18
C GLY A 142 15.64 4.72 5.65
N VAL A 143 14.94 3.99 4.78
CA VAL A 143 14.24 2.73 5.10
C VAL A 143 14.95 1.52 4.49
N ILE A 144 15.14 1.55 3.17
CA ILE A 144 15.81 0.51 2.40
C ILE A 144 16.56 1.15 1.23
N THR A 145 17.85 0.88 1.10
CA THR A 145 18.69 1.52 0.08
C THR A 145 19.73 0.54 -0.45
N TYR A 146 20.06 0.67 -1.72
CA TYR A 146 21.24 0.06 -2.32
C TYR A 146 22.04 1.10 -3.10
N ASP A 147 23.36 0.92 -3.12
CA ASP A 147 24.29 1.73 -3.90
C ASP A 147 25.35 0.82 -4.52
N GLU A 148 25.50 0.84 -5.84
CA GLU A 148 26.64 0.22 -6.51
C GLU A 148 27.89 1.09 -6.32
N ILE A 149 28.85 0.59 -5.55
CA ILE A 149 30.10 1.31 -5.24
C ILE A 149 31.09 1.21 -6.40
N ASN A 150 31.17 0.02 -7.00
CA ASN A 150 31.93 -0.27 -8.21
C ASN A 150 31.28 -1.48 -8.92
N ARG A 151 31.72 -1.78 -10.15
CA ARG A 151 31.08 -2.78 -11.01
C ARG A 151 30.81 -4.08 -10.25
N ASN A 152 29.54 -4.43 -10.12
CA ASN A 152 29.04 -5.63 -9.45
C ASN A 152 29.34 -5.69 -7.93
N TYR A 153 29.56 -4.56 -7.25
CA TYR A 153 29.79 -4.52 -5.80
C TYR A 153 28.90 -3.47 -5.14
N TYR A 154 28.03 -3.94 -4.25
CA TYR A 154 26.92 -3.16 -3.72
C TYR A 154 27.04 -2.96 -2.23
N TYR A 155 26.70 -1.76 -1.79
CA TYR A 155 26.25 -1.45 -0.44
C TYR A 155 24.75 -1.65 -0.37
N LEU A 156 24.29 -2.37 0.66
CA LEU A 156 22.89 -2.71 0.86
C LEU A 156 22.50 -2.42 2.30
N LYS A 157 21.37 -1.74 2.50
CA LYS A 157 20.84 -1.42 3.83
C LYS A 157 19.33 -1.59 3.87
N ALA A 158 18.81 -2.23 4.91
CA ALA A 158 17.38 -2.25 5.20
C ALA A 158 17.09 -2.25 6.71
N PHE A 159 15.95 -1.70 7.09
CA PHE A 159 15.37 -1.86 8.41
C PHE A 159 14.33 -2.99 8.42
N PRO A 160 14.14 -3.67 9.56
CA PRO A 160 13.21 -4.80 9.63
C PRO A 160 11.74 -4.38 9.61
N LYS A 161 11.47 -3.14 10.00
CA LYS A 161 10.11 -2.62 10.18
C LYS A 161 10.09 -1.14 9.84
N VAL A 162 8.89 -0.67 9.53
CA VAL A 162 8.60 0.71 9.20
C VAL A 162 7.14 1.00 9.52
N ASN A 163 6.79 2.27 9.71
CA ASN A 163 5.39 2.67 9.78
C ASN A 163 4.68 2.43 8.44
N ASP A 164 3.35 2.53 8.43
CA ASP A 164 2.51 2.20 7.28
C ASP A 164 2.64 3.15 6.05
N PHE A 165 3.63 4.04 6.07
CA PHE A 165 3.89 5.08 5.07
C PHE A 165 5.38 5.19 4.69
N LEU A 166 6.22 4.23 5.07
CA LEU A 166 7.65 4.21 4.75
C LEU A 166 8.45 5.46 5.15
N GLU A 167 8.03 6.16 6.20
CA GLU A 167 8.73 7.36 6.67
C GLU A 167 9.61 7.07 7.89
N GLU A 168 9.13 6.20 8.78
CA GLU A 168 9.73 6.01 10.11
C GLU A 168 10.15 4.54 10.29
N PRO A 169 11.39 4.18 9.94
CA PRO A 169 11.90 2.84 10.17
C PRO A 169 12.05 2.56 11.65
N SER A 170 11.85 1.30 12.05
CA SER A 170 12.04 0.86 13.43
C SER A 170 12.83 -0.46 13.51
N GLY A 171 13.45 -0.69 14.66
CA GLY A 171 14.34 -1.83 14.88
C GLY A 171 15.78 -1.61 14.39
N LYS A 172 16.59 -2.67 14.49
CA LYS A 172 18.02 -2.60 14.11
C LYS A 172 18.19 -2.80 12.62
N GLY A 173 18.54 -1.72 11.91
CA GLY A 173 18.94 -1.78 10.51
C GLY A 173 20.17 -2.66 10.29
N LEU A 174 20.16 -3.40 9.18
CA LEU A 174 21.28 -4.19 8.71
C LEU A 174 21.95 -3.49 7.54
N VAL A 175 23.27 -3.64 7.48
CA VAL A 175 24.10 -3.16 6.37
C VAL A 175 24.99 -4.32 5.93
N LYS A 176 25.06 -4.56 4.63
CA LYS A 176 26.00 -5.51 4.03
C LYS A 176 26.64 -4.92 2.78
N TYR A 177 27.85 -5.37 2.51
CA TYR A 177 28.52 -5.17 1.24
C TYR A 177 28.64 -6.52 0.55
N SER A 178 28.23 -6.62 -0.71
CA SER A 178 28.20 -7.89 -1.43
C SER A 178 28.49 -7.69 -2.91
N ASN A 179 29.13 -8.68 -3.52
CA ASN A 179 29.15 -8.77 -4.98
C ASN A 179 27.74 -9.08 -5.52
N SER A 180 27.49 -8.70 -6.78
CA SER A 180 26.28 -9.06 -7.51
C SER A 180 26.07 -10.57 -7.50
N ASN A 181 24.83 -10.96 -7.20
CA ASN A 181 24.31 -12.32 -7.26
C ASN A 181 22.77 -12.25 -7.20
N ASP A 182 22.12 -13.38 -7.40
CA ASP A 182 20.64 -13.47 -7.44
C ASP A 182 19.97 -12.91 -6.18
N TYR A 183 20.57 -13.04 -4.99
CA TYR A 183 19.99 -12.47 -3.76
C TYR A 183 20.16 -10.95 -3.69
N VAL A 184 21.24 -10.39 -4.25
CA VAL A 184 21.42 -8.95 -4.37
C VAL A 184 20.42 -8.37 -5.36
N SER A 185 20.20 -9.01 -6.52
CA SER A 185 19.21 -8.58 -7.50
C SER A 185 17.78 -8.64 -6.94
N LYS A 186 17.45 -9.70 -6.19
CA LYS A 186 16.16 -9.77 -5.47
C LYS A 186 16.02 -8.66 -4.43
N PHE A 187 17.09 -8.35 -3.69
CA PHE A 187 17.08 -7.24 -2.75
C PHE A 187 16.80 -5.90 -3.44
N ILE A 188 17.46 -5.65 -4.58
CA ILE A 188 17.25 -4.44 -5.41
C ILE A 188 15.78 -4.36 -5.85
N LYS A 189 15.22 -5.46 -6.39
CA LYS A 189 13.80 -5.53 -6.78
C LYS A 189 12.87 -5.15 -5.62
N TYR A 190 13.11 -5.68 -4.43
CA TYR A 190 12.30 -5.33 -3.26
C TYR A 190 12.49 -3.88 -2.82
N ALA A 191 13.72 -3.35 -2.87
CA ALA A 191 14.00 -1.97 -2.53
C ALA A 191 13.25 -0.99 -3.46
N ASP A 192 13.27 -1.25 -4.77
CA ASP A 192 12.55 -0.44 -5.75
C ASP A 192 11.03 -0.60 -5.65
N LYS A 193 10.56 -1.81 -5.32
CA LYS A 193 9.14 -2.04 -5.01
C LYS A 193 8.69 -1.21 -3.81
N VAL A 194 9.50 -1.12 -2.75
CA VAL A 194 9.20 -0.26 -1.58
C VAL A 194 9.11 1.21 -1.99
N GLU A 195 10.03 1.74 -2.79
CA GLU A 195 9.96 3.13 -3.28
C GLU A 195 8.71 3.37 -4.15
N SER A 196 8.42 2.46 -5.08
CA SER A 196 7.24 2.56 -5.96
C SER A 196 5.93 2.56 -5.16
N LYS A 197 5.80 1.70 -4.15
CA LYS A 197 4.60 1.67 -3.29
C LYS A 197 4.50 2.92 -2.41
N HIS A 198 5.62 3.50 -1.96
CA HIS A 198 5.63 4.81 -1.30
C HIS A 198 5.00 5.91 -2.18
N GLU A 199 5.41 5.99 -3.45
CA GLU A 199 4.85 6.94 -4.40
C GLU A 199 3.35 6.72 -4.62
N ALA A 200 2.92 5.46 -4.72
CA ALA A 200 1.51 5.09 -4.82
C ALA A 200 0.68 5.53 -3.61
N ILE A 201 1.24 5.45 -2.39
CA ILE A 201 0.59 5.96 -1.17
C ILE A 201 0.43 7.48 -1.24
N ILE A 202 1.48 8.22 -1.61
CA ILE A 202 1.43 9.69 -1.71
C ILE A 202 0.35 10.13 -2.70
N ASP A 203 0.34 9.54 -3.89
CA ASP A 203 -0.63 9.88 -4.93
C ASP A 203 -2.07 9.58 -4.47
N ALA A 204 -2.28 8.42 -3.85
CA ALA A 204 -3.58 8.03 -3.32
C ALA A 204 -4.03 8.95 -2.17
N GLN A 205 -3.12 9.32 -1.27
CA GLN A 205 -3.39 10.26 -0.18
C GLN A 205 -3.83 11.63 -0.73
N VAL A 206 -3.13 12.16 -1.73
CA VAL A 206 -3.47 13.43 -2.37
C VAL A 206 -4.85 13.36 -3.03
N ALA A 207 -5.14 12.26 -3.74
CA ALA A 207 -6.43 12.05 -4.38
C ALA A 207 -7.58 11.95 -3.37
N ILE A 208 -7.40 11.22 -2.26
CA ILE A 208 -8.39 11.11 -1.19
C ILE A 208 -8.65 12.49 -0.58
N THR A 209 -7.58 13.19 -0.18
CA THR A 209 -7.64 14.54 0.41
C THR A 209 -8.42 15.50 -0.50
N GLY A 210 -8.11 15.51 -1.79
CA GLY A 210 -8.81 16.33 -2.78
C GLY A 210 -10.28 15.95 -2.97
N ALA A 211 -10.60 14.66 -2.95
CA ALA A 211 -11.96 14.17 -3.14
C ALA A 211 -12.89 14.47 -1.95
N ILE A 212 -12.38 14.37 -0.71
CA ILE A 212 -13.19 14.56 0.51
C ILE A 212 -13.09 15.97 1.09
N GLY A 213 -12.16 16.80 0.60
CA GLY A 213 -11.95 18.16 1.09
C GLY A 213 -11.46 18.24 2.54
N ALA A 214 -10.87 17.16 3.06
CA ALA A 214 -10.36 17.11 4.42
C ALA A 214 -8.91 17.60 4.48
N ALA A 215 -8.56 18.33 5.54
CA ALA A 215 -7.18 18.76 5.78
C ALA A 215 -6.27 17.61 6.27
N LEU A 216 -6.85 16.52 6.77
CA LEU A 216 -6.14 15.36 7.31
C LEU A 216 -6.90 14.07 6.98
N VAL A 217 -6.18 13.09 6.43
CA VAL A 217 -6.68 11.73 6.20
C VAL A 217 -6.11 10.83 7.29
N THR A 218 -6.94 10.00 7.91
CA THR A 218 -6.54 8.99 8.91
C THR A 218 -6.79 7.58 8.38
N TRP A 219 -6.26 6.56 9.06
CA TRP A 219 -6.60 5.16 8.74
C TRP A 219 -8.09 4.86 8.86
N GLU A 220 -8.80 5.48 9.82
CA GLU A 220 -10.26 5.41 9.89
C GLU A 220 -10.91 5.87 8.58
N THR A 221 -10.48 7.03 8.06
CA THR A 221 -10.98 7.58 6.79
C THR A 221 -10.68 6.64 5.62
N VAL A 222 -9.46 6.12 5.54
CA VAL A 222 -9.07 5.18 4.46
C VAL A 222 -9.97 3.95 4.50
N ILE A 223 -10.08 3.29 5.64
CA ILE A 223 -10.85 2.04 5.75
C ILE A 223 -12.34 2.29 5.54
N ALA A 224 -12.88 3.39 6.04
CA ALA A 224 -14.27 3.77 5.80
C ALA A 224 -14.60 4.04 4.32
N LEU A 225 -13.62 4.43 3.51
CA LEU A 225 -13.79 4.69 2.08
C LEU A 225 -13.65 3.43 1.22
N ILE A 226 -12.99 2.37 1.69
CA ILE A 226 -12.80 1.13 0.91
C ILE A 226 -14.10 0.55 0.33
N PRO A 227 -15.23 0.47 1.08
CA PRO A 227 -16.49 -0.02 0.53
C PRO A 227 -17.04 0.88 -0.58
N GLU A 228 -16.73 2.17 -0.56
CA GLU A 228 -17.37 3.17 -1.42
C GLU A 228 -16.93 3.05 -2.89
N ALA A 229 -17.83 3.45 -3.78
CA ALA A 229 -17.55 3.54 -5.21
C ALA A 229 -16.89 4.88 -5.57
N GLY A 230 -16.29 4.96 -6.74
CA GLY A 230 -15.68 6.18 -7.27
C GLY A 230 -14.24 6.43 -6.79
N VAL A 231 -13.75 7.64 -7.07
CA VAL A 231 -12.32 7.99 -6.95
C VAL A 231 -11.80 7.83 -5.53
N ALA A 232 -12.57 8.24 -4.52
CA ALA A 232 -12.14 8.16 -3.12
C ALA A 232 -11.97 6.70 -2.65
N GLY A 233 -12.96 5.83 -2.93
CA GLY A 233 -12.89 4.42 -2.56
C GLY A 233 -11.81 3.65 -3.35
N TRP A 234 -11.61 3.99 -4.62
CA TRP A 234 -10.52 3.44 -5.42
C TRP A 234 -9.15 3.76 -4.81
N ASN A 235 -8.89 5.04 -4.51
CA ASN A 235 -7.62 5.45 -3.93
C ASN A 235 -7.44 4.92 -2.50
N ALA A 236 -8.51 4.73 -1.73
CA ALA A 236 -8.44 4.09 -0.41
C ALA A 236 -7.95 2.64 -0.51
N ILE A 237 -8.42 1.88 -1.50
CA ILE A 237 -7.95 0.50 -1.76
C ILE A 237 -6.49 0.52 -2.23
N LYS A 238 -6.13 1.43 -3.13
CA LYS A 238 -4.74 1.57 -3.62
C LYS A 238 -3.78 1.89 -2.46
N LEU A 239 -4.13 2.85 -1.61
CA LEU A 239 -3.34 3.23 -0.43
C LEU A 239 -3.18 2.05 0.53
N TYR A 240 -4.29 1.38 0.87
CA TYR A 240 -4.27 0.23 1.78
C TYR A 240 -3.37 -0.89 1.24
N ASN A 241 -3.54 -1.28 -0.03
CA ASN A 241 -2.76 -2.36 -0.63
C ASN A 241 -1.28 -1.99 -0.79
N ALA A 242 -0.97 -0.75 -1.18
CA ALA A 242 0.41 -0.28 -1.26
C ALA A 242 1.09 -0.36 0.10
N SER A 243 0.41 0.06 1.17
CA SER A 243 0.90 -0.03 2.55
C SER A 243 1.13 -1.48 3.01
N VAL A 244 0.29 -2.44 2.58
CA VAL A 244 0.54 -3.85 2.88
C VAL A 244 1.73 -4.38 2.09
N ALA A 245 1.76 -4.15 0.78
CA ALA A 245 2.77 -4.68 -0.13
C ALA A 245 4.17 -4.13 0.17
N GLU A 246 4.28 -2.86 0.59
CA GLU A 246 5.57 -2.28 0.97
C GLU A 246 6.17 -2.92 2.22
N LYS A 247 5.33 -3.23 3.22
CA LYS A 247 5.79 -3.85 4.48
C LYS A 247 6.27 -5.27 4.22
N GLU A 248 5.56 -6.01 3.36
CA GLU A 248 5.97 -7.34 2.91
C GLU A 248 7.29 -7.29 2.13
N ALA A 249 7.43 -6.36 1.16
CA ALA A 249 8.67 -6.22 0.39
C ALA A 249 9.87 -5.81 1.27
N LEU A 250 9.65 -4.94 2.27
CA LEU A 250 10.70 -4.57 3.22
C LEU A 250 11.12 -5.76 4.08
N GLU A 251 10.17 -6.55 4.56
CA GLU A 251 10.42 -7.74 5.37
C GLU A 251 11.23 -8.78 4.57
N ASP A 252 10.82 -9.07 3.33
CA ASP A 252 11.52 -9.96 2.41
C ASP A 252 12.96 -9.49 2.16
N ALA A 253 13.15 -8.19 1.88
CA ALA A 253 14.48 -7.61 1.67
C ALA A 253 15.36 -7.69 2.92
N TYR A 254 14.79 -7.43 4.09
CA TYR A 254 15.51 -7.53 5.35
C TYR A 254 15.93 -8.98 5.63
N ASP A 255 15.07 -9.95 5.35
CA ASP A 255 15.37 -11.37 5.52
C ASP A 255 16.42 -11.88 4.54
N LEU A 256 16.45 -11.37 3.31
CA LEU A 256 17.57 -11.61 2.39
C LEU A 256 18.88 -11.09 2.98
N LEU A 257 18.91 -9.85 3.47
CA LEU A 257 20.09 -9.28 4.11
C LEU A 257 20.51 -10.07 5.33
N LYS A 258 19.57 -10.52 6.16
CA LYS A 258 19.88 -11.23 7.40
C LYS A 258 20.44 -12.62 7.12
N ASN A 259 19.81 -13.37 6.22
CA ASN A 259 19.97 -14.82 6.14
C ASN A 259 20.63 -15.34 4.86
N LYS A 260 20.60 -14.60 3.75
CA LYS A 260 20.99 -15.11 2.42
C LYS A 260 22.17 -14.37 1.81
N ILE A 261 22.22 -13.05 1.95
CA ILE A 261 23.31 -12.24 1.42
C ILE A 261 24.52 -12.38 2.33
N THR A 262 25.61 -12.97 1.84
CA THR A 262 26.86 -13.06 2.57
C THR A 262 27.67 -11.78 2.37
N PRO A 263 28.16 -11.14 3.45
CA PRO A 263 29.10 -10.03 3.30
C PRO A 263 30.38 -10.52 2.63
N TYR A 264 30.95 -9.67 1.77
CA TYR A 264 32.30 -9.87 1.22
C TYR A 264 33.37 -9.44 2.23
#